data_AF-A0A432EIM8-F1
#
_entry.id   AF-A0A432EIM8-F1
#
_cell.length_a   1.000
_cell.length_b   1.000
_cell.length_c   1.000
_cell.angle_alpha   90.00
_cell.angle_beta   90.00
_cell.angle_gamma   90.00
#
_symmetry.space_group_name_H-M   'P 1'
#
loop_
_entity.id
_entity.type
_entity.pdbx_description
1 polymer ?
#
loop_
_entity_poly.entity_id
_entity_poly.type
_entity_poly.pdbx_seq_one_letter_code
_entity_poly.pdbx_strand_id
1 'polypeptide(L)'
;RGVPPSGIETYDPAFKIKAYWIDPPLKDTVQKMGYMVVDPETVLVTHLSEVIKRNLWRIVGRNEIYQIVETLKKKYPKVVEDIVPEKVPYSVIHRVVQNLLKEGIPVKDMLTILETLSDYIETEKDIDKLTELVRRALAPLITKLYAVNGNLYSAVLHPSLESKLVGYIESGNHAEFMKTVAEVVKPKLEKAIENFTRVGAQPLLITAPEIRRFTKQVLENYLPQYHVISYAEVDKGANLKVVAVVEK
;
A
#
# COMPACT_ATOMS: atom_id res chain seq x y z
N ARG A 1 -17.91 1.29 -25.55
CA ARG A 1 -18.54 1.97 -24.40
C ARG A 1 -20.05 1.93 -24.65
N GLY A 2 -20.80 1.24 -23.78
CA GLY A 2 -22.24 0.99 -23.99
C GLY A 2 -23.11 2.21 -23.72
N VAL A 3 -24.37 2.13 -24.16
CA VAL A 3 -25.41 3.13 -23.87
C VAL A 3 -25.61 3.20 -22.34
N PRO A 4 -25.66 4.40 -21.72
CA PRO A 4 -25.88 4.51 -20.29
C PRO A 4 -27.27 3.97 -19.91
N PRO A 5 -27.41 3.26 -18.78
CA PRO A 5 -28.70 2.77 -18.33
C PRO A 5 -29.61 3.95 -17.96
N SER A 6 -30.93 3.76 -18.11
CA SER A 6 -31.91 4.73 -17.60
C SER A 6 -31.88 4.71 -16.08
N GLY A 7 -31.59 5.85 -15.45
CA GLY A 7 -31.43 5.96 -14.00
C GLY A 7 -30.86 7.30 -13.55
N ILE A 8 -30.77 7.49 -12.22
CA ILE A 8 -30.17 8.68 -11.60
C ILE A 8 -28.65 8.50 -11.56
N GLU A 9 -27.93 9.34 -12.30
CA GLU A 9 -26.46 9.32 -12.32
C GLU A 9 -25.87 9.64 -10.94
N THR A 10 -24.84 8.89 -10.54
CA THR A 10 -24.13 9.07 -9.26
C THR A 10 -22.69 8.54 -9.37
N TYR A 11 -21.98 8.49 -8.25
CA TYR A 11 -20.68 7.85 -8.13
C TYR A 11 -20.73 6.81 -7.01
N ASP A 12 -20.13 5.65 -7.26
CA ASP A 12 -19.94 4.63 -6.23
C ASP A 12 -19.18 5.23 -5.04
N PRO A 13 -19.72 5.14 -3.81
CA PRO A 13 -19.14 5.80 -2.66
C PRO A 13 -17.77 5.21 -2.25
N ALA A 14 -17.53 3.94 -2.53
CA ALA A 14 -16.29 3.24 -2.20
C ALA A 14 -15.17 3.56 -3.20
N PHE A 15 -15.40 3.39 -4.49
CA PHE A 15 -14.38 3.46 -5.55
C PHE A 15 -14.41 4.75 -6.37
N LYS A 16 -15.42 5.62 -6.16
CA LYS A 16 -15.62 6.87 -6.92
C LYS A 16 -15.74 6.66 -8.44
N ILE A 17 -16.25 5.49 -8.83
CA ILE A 17 -16.51 5.14 -10.23
C ILE A 17 -17.92 5.63 -10.58
N LYS A 18 -18.08 6.13 -11.81
CA LYS A 18 -19.39 6.56 -12.32
C LYS A 18 -20.41 5.41 -12.26
N ALA A 19 -21.59 5.67 -11.70
CA ALA A 19 -22.64 4.68 -11.45
C ALA A 19 -24.05 5.29 -11.67
N TYR A 20 -25.08 4.46 -11.58
CA TYR A 20 -26.48 4.86 -11.78
C TYR A 20 -27.40 4.14 -10.79
N TRP A 21 -28.30 4.87 -10.13
CA TRP A 21 -29.44 4.28 -9.44
C TRP A 21 -30.52 3.96 -10.47
N ILE A 22 -30.92 2.69 -10.53
CA ILE A 22 -31.92 2.18 -11.47
C ILE A 22 -33.11 1.62 -10.70
N ASP A 23 -34.29 1.65 -11.32
CA ASP A 23 -35.46 0.97 -10.75
C ASP A 23 -35.27 -0.56 -10.81
N PRO A 24 -35.76 -1.33 -9.82
CA PRO A 24 -35.61 -2.79 -9.78
C PRO A 24 -36.01 -3.54 -11.07
N PRO A 25 -37.08 -3.16 -11.82
CA PRO A 25 -37.44 -3.82 -13.08
C PRO A 25 -36.38 -3.70 -14.18
N LEU A 26 -35.48 -2.71 -14.11
CA LEU A 26 -34.42 -2.52 -15.11
C LEU A 26 -33.22 -3.44 -14.90
N LYS A 27 -33.14 -4.15 -13.77
CA LYS A 27 -31.98 -4.97 -13.38
C LYS A 27 -31.52 -5.91 -14.49
N ASP A 28 -32.40 -6.77 -15.00
CA ASP A 28 -32.03 -7.79 -16.00
C ASP A 28 -31.56 -7.14 -17.32
N THR A 29 -32.18 -6.03 -17.71
CA THR A 29 -31.81 -5.27 -18.91
C THR A 29 -30.41 -4.67 -18.74
N VAL A 30 -30.14 -4.04 -17.60
CA VAL A 30 -28.85 -3.40 -17.30
C VAL A 30 -27.73 -4.43 -17.16
N GLN A 31 -28.00 -5.59 -16.57
CA GLN A 31 -27.04 -6.70 -16.53
C GLN A 31 -26.71 -7.24 -17.93
N LYS A 32 -27.71 -7.38 -18.81
CA LYS A 32 -27.49 -7.76 -20.23
C LYS A 32 -26.68 -6.73 -21.01
N MET A 33 -26.69 -5.46 -20.60
CA MET A 33 -25.85 -4.40 -21.16
C MET A 33 -24.39 -4.45 -20.67
N GLY A 34 -24.05 -5.39 -19.78
CA GLY A 34 -22.70 -5.60 -19.25
C GLY A 34 -22.38 -4.79 -17.99
N TYR A 35 -23.38 -4.16 -17.37
CA TYR A 35 -23.20 -3.46 -16.10
C TYR A 35 -23.31 -4.41 -14.91
N MET A 36 -22.50 -4.17 -13.88
CA MET A 36 -22.67 -4.81 -12.58
C MET A 36 -23.80 -4.11 -11.83
N VAL A 37 -24.83 -4.86 -11.44
CA VAL A 37 -25.93 -4.36 -10.60
C VAL A 37 -25.70 -4.85 -9.17
N VAL A 38 -25.71 -3.92 -8.23
CA VAL A 38 -25.42 -4.13 -6.82
C VAL A 38 -26.59 -3.57 -6.01
N ASP A 39 -27.05 -4.31 -4.99
CA ASP A 39 -28.12 -3.86 -4.11
C ASP A 39 -27.66 -2.75 -3.14
N PRO A 40 -28.59 -1.91 -2.64
CA PRO A 40 -28.25 -0.81 -1.74
C PRO A 40 -27.50 -1.26 -0.47
N GLU A 41 -27.84 -2.43 0.10
CA GLU A 41 -27.19 -2.95 1.29
C GLU A 41 -25.71 -3.27 1.04
N THR A 42 -25.42 -3.91 -0.09
CA THR A 42 -24.06 -4.22 -0.53
C THR A 42 -23.25 -2.95 -0.82
N VAL A 43 -23.87 -1.91 -1.39
CA VAL A 43 -23.22 -0.60 -1.56
C VAL A 43 -22.83 -0.01 -0.21
N LEU A 44 -23.72 -0.05 0.79
CA LEU A 44 -23.46 0.45 2.13
C LEU A 44 -22.33 -0.34 2.82
N VAL A 45 -22.39 -1.67 2.79
CA VAL A 45 -21.40 -2.55 3.42
C VAL A 45 -20.02 -2.39 2.76
N THR A 46 -19.97 -2.30 1.43
CA THR A 46 -18.72 -2.08 0.68
C THR A 46 -18.12 -0.74 1.04
N HIS A 47 -18.93 0.32 1.08
CA HIS A 47 -18.46 1.65 1.47
C HIS A 47 -17.90 1.66 2.89
N LEU A 48 -18.64 1.10 3.86
CA LEU A 48 -18.18 1.03 5.25
C LEU A 48 -16.87 0.25 5.37
N SER A 49 -16.76 -0.89 4.67
CA SER A 49 -15.55 -1.71 4.67
C SER A 49 -14.34 -0.94 4.13
N GLU A 50 -14.50 -0.22 3.02
CA GLU A 50 -13.43 0.60 2.44
C GLU A 50 -13.05 1.81 3.33
N VAL A 51 -14.03 2.43 4.00
CA VAL A 51 -13.77 3.49 4.99
C VAL A 51 -12.96 2.96 6.17
N ILE A 52 -13.31 1.78 6.69
CA ILE A 52 -12.57 1.12 7.78
C ILE A 52 -11.15 0.79 7.33
N LYS A 53 -10.97 0.16 6.17
CA LYS A 53 -9.64 -0.21 5.65
C LYS A 53 -8.72 1.01 5.52
N ARG A 54 -9.22 2.11 4.94
CA ARG A 54 -8.47 3.37 4.78
C ARG A 54 -8.04 3.99 6.11
N ASN A 55 -8.81 3.75 7.17
CA ASN A 55 -8.56 4.32 8.50
C ASN A 55 -8.05 3.28 9.50
N LEU A 56 -7.70 2.07 9.06
CA LEU A 56 -7.39 0.96 9.97
C LEU A 56 -6.20 1.27 10.88
N TRP A 57 -5.21 1.99 10.36
CA TRP A 57 -4.06 2.48 11.12
C TRP A 57 -4.45 3.44 12.26
N ARG A 58 -5.59 4.12 12.19
CA ARG A 58 -6.13 4.98 13.25
C ARG A 58 -6.99 4.20 14.26
N ILE A 59 -7.60 3.11 13.80
CA ILE A 59 -8.53 2.28 14.57
C ILE A 59 -7.75 1.25 15.42
N VAL A 60 -6.64 0.72 14.90
CA VAL A 60 -5.84 -0.28 15.61
C VAL A 60 -5.22 0.31 16.89
N GLY A 61 -5.70 -0.17 18.03
CA GLY A 61 -5.21 0.19 19.35
C GLY A 61 -4.33 -0.89 19.95
N ARG A 62 -3.86 -0.64 21.18
CA ARG A 62 -3.02 -1.61 21.92
C ARG A 62 -3.75 -2.91 22.23
N ASN A 63 -5.06 -2.84 22.49
CA ASN A 63 -5.88 -4.01 22.77
C ASN A 63 -5.96 -4.94 21.55
N GLU A 64 -6.14 -4.38 20.34
CA GLU A 64 -6.19 -5.17 19.11
C GLU A 64 -4.84 -5.85 18.85
N ILE A 65 -3.73 -5.16 19.09
CA ILE A 65 -2.39 -5.75 18.99
C ILE A 65 -2.22 -6.89 20.00
N TYR A 66 -2.65 -6.71 21.24
CA TYR A 66 -2.63 -7.78 22.25
C TYR A 66 -3.43 -9.01 21.76
N GLN A 67 -4.66 -8.81 21.29
CA GLN A 67 -5.49 -9.90 20.76
C GLN A 67 -4.87 -10.61 19.56
N ILE A 68 -4.22 -9.87 18.65
CA ILE A 68 -3.49 -10.42 17.50
C ILE A 68 -2.32 -11.30 17.98
N VAL A 69 -1.53 -10.82 18.94
CA VAL A 69 -0.39 -11.57 19.49
C VAL A 69 -0.86 -12.81 20.26
N GLU A 70 -1.90 -12.72 21.08
CA GLU A 70 -2.48 -13.87 21.79
C GLU A 70 -3.03 -14.92 20.81
N THR A 71 -3.62 -14.49 19.69
CA THR A 71 -4.06 -15.40 18.64
C THR A 71 -2.89 -16.12 18.00
N LEU A 72 -1.78 -15.40 17.74
CA LEU A 72 -0.55 -16.00 17.22
C LEU A 72 0.08 -16.97 18.23
N LYS A 73 0.08 -16.62 19.52
CA LYS A 73 0.61 -17.44 20.63
C LYS A 73 -0.06 -18.81 20.71
N LYS A 74 -1.38 -18.88 20.45
CA LYS A 74 -2.09 -20.18 20.38
C LYS A 74 -1.52 -21.12 19.31
N LYS A 75 -0.95 -20.57 18.23
CA LYS A 75 -0.37 -21.34 17.12
C LYS A 75 1.14 -21.56 17.27
N TYR A 76 1.86 -20.59 17.80
CA TYR A 76 3.32 -20.61 17.96
C TYR A 76 3.74 -20.20 19.38
N PRO A 77 3.37 -20.97 20.42
CA PRO A 77 3.50 -20.52 21.81
C PRO A 77 4.95 -20.22 22.20
N LYS A 78 5.88 -21.13 21.89
CA LYS A 78 7.30 -20.97 22.22
C LYS A 78 7.92 -19.73 21.58
N VAL A 79 7.71 -19.55 20.27
CA VAL A 79 8.27 -18.41 19.53
C VAL A 79 7.73 -17.08 20.07
N VAL A 80 6.43 -17.01 20.37
CA VAL A 80 5.83 -15.78 20.88
C VAL A 80 6.28 -15.48 22.31
N GLU A 81 6.37 -16.49 23.18
CA GLU A 81 6.84 -16.32 24.56
C GLU A 81 8.31 -15.90 24.64
N ASP A 82 9.16 -16.36 23.73
CA ASP A 82 10.57 -15.96 23.68
C ASP A 82 10.77 -14.52 23.16
N ILE A 83 9.78 -13.97 22.46
CA ILE A 83 9.87 -12.65 21.80
C ILE A 83 9.10 -11.57 22.57
N VAL A 84 7.88 -11.85 23.05
CA VAL A 84 6.93 -10.83 23.55
C VAL A 84 6.51 -11.14 24.99
N PRO A 85 6.56 -10.16 25.92
CA PRO A 85 6.96 -8.75 25.71
C PRO A 85 8.44 -8.42 25.92
N GLU A 86 9.25 -9.36 26.40
CA GLU A 86 10.59 -9.09 26.94
C GLU A 86 11.55 -8.55 25.87
N LYS A 87 11.60 -9.17 24.69
CA LYS A 87 12.49 -8.76 23.60
C LYS A 87 11.86 -7.67 22.74
N VAL A 88 10.60 -7.83 22.38
CA VAL A 88 9.83 -6.90 21.54
C VAL A 88 8.61 -6.38 22.32
N PRO A 89 8.66 -5.14 22.82
CA PRO A 89 7.54 -4.55 23.55
C PRO A 89 6.31 -4.34 22.66
N TYR A 90 5.12 -4.49 23.24
CA TYR A 90 3.83 -4.23 22.56
C TYR A 90 3.73 -2.83 21.94
N SER A 91 4.41 -1.81 22.50
CA SER A 91 4.46 -0.47 21.94
C SER A 91 5.17 -0.42 20.58
N VAL A 92 6.24 -1.20 20.40
CA VAL A 92 6.98 -1.31 19.14
C VAL A 92 6.13 -2.04 18.11
N ILE A 93 5.54 -3.18 18.49
CA ILE A 93 4.63 -3.95 17.62
C ILE A 93 3.47 -3.05 17.15
N HIS A 94 2.84 -2.30 18.06
CA HIS A 94 1.74 -1.41 17.73
C HIS A 94 2.14 -0.35 16.71
N ARG A 95 3.29 0.33 16.89
CA ARG A 95 3.73 1.37 15.96
C ARG A 95 4.13 0.82 14.59
N VAL A 96 4.81 -0.32 14.54
CA VAL A 96 5.19 -0.95 13.27
C VAL A 96 3.94 -1.43 12.52
N VAL A 97 3.01 -2.11 13.19
CA VAL A 97 1.72 -2.51 12.59
C VAL A 97 0.94 -1.29 12.10
N GLN A 98 0.90 -0.22 12.89
CA GLN A 98 0.24 1.02 12.48
C GLN A 98 0.88 1.62 11.21
N ASN A 99 2.21 1.66 11.12
CA ASN A 99 2.92 2.16 9.94
C ASN A 99 2.64 1.29 8.70
N LEU A 100 2.68 -0.04 8.84
CA LEU A 100 2.33 -0.97 7.75
C LEU A 100 0.90 -0.74 7.25
N LEU A 101 -0.05 -0.66 8.17
CA LEU A 101 -1.47 -0.45 7.84
C LEU A 101 -1.73 0.93 7.24
N LYS A 102 -0.97 1.96 7.63
CA LYS A 102 -1.08 3.30 7.06
C LYS A 102 -0.75 3.30 5.56
N GLU A 103 0.20 2.46 5.15
CA GLU A 103 0.56 2.26 3.75
C GLU A 103 -0.24 1.14 3.06
N GLY A 104 -1.28 0.61 3.70
CA GLY A 104 -2.13 -0.44 3.14
C GLY A 104 -1.48 -1.83 3.11
N ILE A 105 -0.38 -2.05 3.83
CA ILE A 105 0.31 -3.35 3.88
C ILE A 105 -0.41 -4.28 4.88
N PRO A 106 -0.93 -5.44 4.43
CA PRO A 106 -1.60 -6.38 5.32
C PRO A 106 -0.66 -6.98 6.38
N VAL A 107 -1.11 -7.00 7.63
CA VAL A 107 -0.37 -7.59 8.77
C VAL A 107 -0.81 -9.02 9.10
N LYS A 108 -1.19 -9.78 8.08
CA LYS A 108 -1.63 -11.18 8.25
C LYS A 108 -0.49 -12.15 8.58
N ASP A 109 0.74 -11.78 8.23
CA ASP A 109 1.94 -12.56 8.52
C ASP A 109 2.65 -12.02 9.77
N MET A 110 1.96 -12.11 10.90
CA MET A 110 2.47 -11.60 12.18
C MET A 110 3.71 -12.36 12.67
N LEU A 111 3.91 -13.61 12.25
CA LEU A 111 5.08 -14.38 12.62
C LEU A 111 6.34 -13.74 12.04
N THR A 112 6.37 -13.50 10.72
CA THR A 112 7.50 -12.81 10.07
C THR A 112 7.71 -11.41 10.63
N ILE A 113 6.64 -10.67 10.95
CA ILE A 113 6.75 -9.36 11.61
C ILE A 113 7.47 -9.49 12.96
N LEU A 114 7.04 -10.40 13.84
CA LEU A 114 7.63 -10.54 15.17
C LEU A 114 9.07 -11.05 15.13
N GLU A 115 9.37 -12.06 14.30
CA GLU A 115 10.72 -12.60 14.14
C GLU A 115 11.68 -11.50 13.67
N THR A 116 11.30 -10.76 12.64
CA THR A 116 12.10 -9.65 12.10
C THR A 116 12.32 -8.56 13.15
N LEU A 117 11.28 -8.16 13.89
CA LEU A 117 11.46 -7.20 14.97
C LEU A 117 12.43 -7.74 16.03
N SER A 118 12.31 -9.01 16.39
CA SER A 118 13.20 -9.63 17.36
C SER A 118 14.66 -9.63 16.89
N ASP A 119 14.92 -9.80 15.59
CA ASP A 119 16.28 -9.85 15.06
C ASP A 119 16.97 -8.48 15.07
N TYR A 120 16.21 -7.40 14.90
CA TYR A 120 16.78 -6.06 14.68
C TYR A 120 16.56 -5.07 15.82
N ILE A 121 15.64 -5.32 16.76
CA ILE A 121 15.28 -4.36 17.82
C ILE A 121 16.43 -4.00 18.75
N GLU A 122 17.44 -4.86 18.89
CA GLU A 122 18.62 -4.56 19.71
C GLU A 122 19.52 -3.53 19.04
N THR A 123 19.71 -3.64 17.71
CA THR A 123 20.62 -2.82 16.91
C THR A 123 19.97 -1.58 16.29
N GLU A 124 18.67 -1.61 16.05
CA GLU A 124 17.91 -0.52 15.45
C GLU A 124 16.80 -0.06 16.39
N LYS A 125 16.83 1.23 16.74
CA LYS A 125 15.89 1.85 17.69
C LYS A 125 14.89 2.78 16.99
N ASP A 126 15.18 3.19 15.76
CA ASP A 126 14.25 3.95 14.94
C ASP A 126 13.14 3.03 14.43
N ILE A 127 11.92 3.27 14.91
CA ILE A 127 10.72 2.51 14.57
C ILE A 127 10.42 2.57 13.06
N ASP A 128 10.71 3.69 12.41
CA ASP A 128 10.48 3.84 10.98
C ASP A 128 11.47 2.98 10.20
N LYS A 129 12.73 2.85 10.67
CA LYS A 129 13.69 1.91 10.06
C LYS A 129 13.35 0.45 10.34
N LEU A 130 12.90 0.12 11.56
CA LEU A 130 12.36 -1.22 11.86
C LEU A 130 11.17 -1.56 10.95
N THR A 131 10.32 -0.58 10.65
CA THR A 131 9.22 -0.74 9.69
C THR A 131 9.75 -1.12 8.31
N GLU A 132 10.78 -0.43 7.79
CA GLU A 132 11.38 -0.77 6.49
C GLU A 132 11.98 -2.20 6.48
N LEU A 133 12.63 -2.61 7.57
CA LEU A 133 13.17 -3.98 7.72
C LEU A 133 12.06 -5.03 7.69
N VAL A 134 10.96 -4.78 8.40
CA VAL A 134 9.77 -5.64 8.37
C VAL A 134 9.14 -5.68 6.98
N ARG A 135 9.02 -4.54 6.30
CA ARG A 135 8.51 -4.50 4.92
C ARG A 135 9.35 -5.34 3.97
N ARG A 136 10.67 -5.27 4.08
CA ARG A 136 11.60 -6.13 3.33
C ARG A 136 11.34 -7.62 3.61
N ALA A 137 11.16 -8.01 4.86
CA ALA A 137 10.84 -9.40 5.21
C ALA A 137 9.49 -9.85 4.63
N LEU A 138 8.55 -8.92 4.46
CA LEU A 138 7.25 -9.13 3.83
C LEU A 138 7.27 -9.02 2.29
N ALA A 139 8.43 -9.00 1.63
CA ALA A 139 8.54 -8.83 0.18
C ALA A 139 7.60 -9.75 -0.66
N PRO A 140 7.44 -11.07 -0.35
CA PRO A 140 6.50 -11.91 -1.09
C PRO A 140 5.04 -11.45 -0.96
N LEU A 141 4.65 -10.98 0.23
CA LEU A 141 3.32 -10.47 0.52
C LEU A 141 3.08 -9.14 -0.19
N ILE A 142 4.03 -8.21 -0.12
CA ILE A 142 3.96 -6.89 -0.76
C ILE A 142 3.93 -7.03 -2.28
N THR A 143 4.79 -7.88 -2.84
CA THR A 143 4.82 -8.16 -4.29
C THR A 143 3.47 -8.70 -4.76
N LYS A 144 2.93 -9.70 -4.05
CA LYS A 144 1.63 -10.30 -4.40
C LYS A 144 0.47 -9.30 -4.28
N LEU A 145 0.55 -8.35 -3.36
CA LEU A 145 -0.47 -7.32 -3.16
C LEU A 145 -0.65 -6.46 -4.41
N TYR A 146 0.43 -6.15 -5.12
CA TYR A 146 0.41 -5.26 -6.29
C TYR A 146 0.54 -5.98 -7.64
N ALA A 147 0.81 -7.28 -7.64
CA ALA A 147 0.91 -8.06 -8.87
C ALA A 147 -0.48 -8.29 -9.52
N VAL A 148 -0.53 -8.14 -10.84
CA VAL A 148 -1.72 -8.40 -11.66
C VAL A 148 -1.37 -9.49 -12.67
N ASN A 149 -2.10 -10.61 -12.65
CA ASN A 149 -1.87 -11.76 -13.52
C ASN A 149 -0.40 -12.23 -13.51
N GLY A 150 0.24 -12.24 -12.34
CA GLY A 150 1.64 -12.66 -12.17
C GLY A 150 2.69 -11.64 -12.63
N ASN A 151 2.29 -10.45 -13.08
CA ASN A 151 3.19 -9.37 -13.46
C ASN A 151 3.13 -8.24 -12.43
N LEU A 152 4.28 -7.69 -12.06
CA LEU A 152 4.38 -6.50 -11.23
C LEU A 152 4.60 -5.29 -12.14
N TYR A 153 3.55 -4.52 -12.41
CA TYR A 153 3.64 -3.32 -13.22
C TYR A 153 4.09 -2.13 -12.38
N SER A 154 5.09 -1.37 -12.83
CA SER A 154 5.63 -0.27 -12.05
C SER A 154 6.17 0.89 -12.87
N ALA A 155 6.21 2.06 -12.24
CA ALA A 155 7.09 3.15 -12.61
C ALA A 155 8.40 2.99 -11.83
N VAL A 156 9.50 3.41 -12.44
CA VAL A 156 10.82 3.43 -11.80
C VAL A 156 11.47 4.79 -12.00
N LEU A 157 12.41 5.14 -11.14
CA LEU A 157 13.23 6.33 -11.32
C LEU A 157 14.40 6.03 -12.27
N HIS A 158 14.76 7.00 -13.10
CA HIS A 158 16.00 6.89 -13.87
C HIS A 158 17.20 6.86 -12.91
N PRO A 159 18.23 6.02 -13.14
CA PRO A 159 19.34 5.84 -12.18
C PRO A 159 20.00 7.15 -11.74
N SER A 160 20.21 8.10 -12.65
CA SER A 160 20.81 9.41 -12.30
C SER A 160 19.93 10.26 -11.39
N LEU A 161 18.60 10.20 -11.53
CA LEU A 161 17.67 10.89 -10.64
C LEU A 161 17.60 10.18 -9.29
N GLU A 162 17.60 8.85 -9.29
CA GLU A 162 17.57 8.03 -8.08
C GLU A 162 18.82 8.27 -7.22
N SER A 163 20.03 8.17 -7.79
CA SER A 163 21.28 8.46 -7.08
C SER A 163 21.32 9.89 -6.52
N LYS A 164 20.75 10.85 -7.26
CA LYS A 164 20.66 12.24 -6.78
C LYS A 164 19.75 12.37 -5.56
N LEU A 165 18.59 11.71 -5.57
CA LEU A 165 17.65 11.71 -4.45
C LEU A 165 18.24 10.99 -3.22
N VAL A 166 18.94 9.88 -3.42
CA VAL A 166 19.68 9.19 -2.35
C VAL A 166 20.69 10.13 -1.71
N GLY A 167 21.51 10.81 -2.52
CA GLY A 167 22.50 11.77 -2.03
C GLY A 167 21.90 12.92 -1.21
N TYR A 168 20.68 13.36 -1.51
CA TYR A 168 19.98 14.36 -0.69
C TYR A 168 19.58 13.84 0.68
N ILE A 169 19.10 12.60 0.78
CA ILE A 169 18.77 11.99 2.08
C ILE A 169 20.04 11.76 2.90
N GLU A 170 21.10 11.22 2.29
CA GLU A 170 22.38 10.94 2.97
C GLU A 170 23.07 12.22 3.49
N SER A 171 22.99 13.31 2.74
CA SER A 171 23.52 14.61 3.16
C SER A 171 22.59 15.41 4.09
N GLY A 172 21.40 14.87 4.41
CA GLY A 172 20.40 15.54 5.24
C GLY A 172 19.64 16.69 4.55
N ASN A 173 19.80 16.87 3.24
CA ASN A 173 19.13 17.90 2.44
C ASN A 173 17.69 17.51 2.06
N HIS A 174 16.84 17.37 3.08
CA HIS A 174 15.44 16.97 2.93
C HIS A 174 14.62 17.98 2.12
N ALA A 175 14.92 19.28 2.20
CA ALA A 175 14.21 20.30 1.45
C ALA A 175 14.37 20.13 -0.07
N GLU A 176 15.60 19.92 -0.53
CA GLU A 176 15.88 19.71 -1.96
C GLU A 176 15.34 18.35 -2.44
N PHE A 177 15.33 17.33 -1.58
CA PHE A 177 14.64 16.07 -1.86
C PHE A 177 13.15 16.29 -2.11
N MET A 178 12.44 16.93 -1.17
CA MET A 178 11.00 17.17 -1.28
C MET A 178 10.67 17.99 -2.52
N LYS A 179 11.45 19.05 -2.77
CA LYS A 179 11.32 19.90 -3.96
C LYS A 179 11.49 19.08 -5.25
N THR A 180 12.53 18.26 -5.34
CA THR A 180 12.78 17.43 -6.51
C THR A 180 11.64 16.42 -6.74
N VAL A 181 11.14 15.78 -5.68
CA VAL A 181 10.01 14.85 -5.79
C VAL A 181 8.73 15.58 -6.23
N ALA A 182 8.44 16.76 -5.68
CA ALA A 182 7.23 17.52 -6.00
C ALA A 182 7.26 18.15 -7.40
N GLU A 183 8.40 18.69 -7.83
CA GLU A 183 8.50 19.45 -9.08
C GLU A 183 8.90 18.57 -10.29
N VAL A 184 9.68 17.50 -10.07
CA VAL A 184 10.20 16.65 -11.15
C VAL A 184 9.51 15.29 -11.21
N VAL A 185 9.41 14.58 -10.08
CA VAL A 185 8.87 13.21 -10.04
C VAL A 185 7.35 13.20 -10.19
N LYS A 186 6.63 14.01 -9.40
CA LYS A 186 5.16 14.04 -9.38
C LYS A 186 4.55 14.24 -10.78
N PRO A 187 4.91 15.24 -11.60
CA PRO A 187 4.24 15.46 -12.87
C PRO A 187 4.40 14.29 -13.86
N LYS A 188 5.51 13.56 -13.77
CA LYS A 188 5.78 12.39 -14.60
C LYS A 188 4.99 11.18 -14.14
N LEU A 189 4.88 10.96 -12.82
CA LEU A 189 4.00 9.95 -12.25
C LEU A 189 2.53 10.22 -12.58
N GLU A 190 2.08 11.47 -12.46
CA GLU A 190 0.71 11.86 -12.77
C GLU A 190 0.31 11.49 -14.21
N LYS A 191 1.21 11.71 -15.18
CA LYS A 191 1.03 11.26 -16.57
C LYS A 191 1.04 9.74 -16.73
N ALA A 192 1.85 9.03 -15.94
CA ALA A 192 1.98 7.58 -16.02
C ALA A 192 0.74 6.81 -15.53
N ILE A 193 -0.19 7.44 -14.81
CA ILE A 193 -1.43 6.81 -14.31
C ILE A 193 -2.23 6.14 -15.44
N GLU A 194 -2.26 6.75 -16.63
CA GLU A 194 -2.97 6.16 -17.78
C GLU A 194 -2.37 4.81 -18.20
N ASN A 195 -1.04 4.66 -18.12
CA ASN A 195 -0.36 3.41 -18.46
C ASN A 195 -0.76 2.28 -17.50
N PHE A 196 -0.89 2.58 -16.20
CA PHE A 196 -1.39 1.62 -15.20
C PHE A 196 -2.84 1.22 -15.48
N THR A 197 -3.68 2.20 -15.82
CA THR A 197 -5.10 1.97 -16.11
C THR A 197 -5.28 1.05 -17.32
N ARG A 198 -4.46 1.21 -18.37
CA ARG A 198 -4.46 0.37 -19.58
C ARG A 198 -4.16 -1.11 -19.29
N VAL A 199 -3.31 -1.40 -18.31
CA VAL A 199 -2.94 -2.77 -17.92
C VAL A 199 -3.75 -3.30 -16.73
N GLY A 200 -4.70 -2.51 -16.22
CA GLY A 200 -5.53 -2.88 -15.07
C GLY A 200 -4.74 -2.99 -13.75
N ALA A 201 -3.60 -2.29 -13.64
CA ALA A 201 -2.77 -2.28 -12.44
C ALA A 201 -2.98 -1.00 -11.61
N GLN A 202 -2.65 -1.08 -10.32
CA GLN A 202 -2.63 0.10 -9.45
C GLN A 202 -1.34 0.91 -9.70
N PRO A 203 -1.38 2.26 -9.58
CA PRO A 203 -0.18 3.07 -9.68
C PRO A 203 0.84 2.70 -8.59
N LEU A 204 2.02 2.25 -9.03
CA LEU A 204 3.10 1.76 -8.19
C LEU A 204 4.44 2.37 -8.64
N LEU A 205 5.14 3.00 -7.71
CA LEU A 205 6.53 3.43 -7.90
C LEU A 205 7.46 2.45 -7.15
N ILE A 206 8.52 2.01 -7.81
CA ILE A 206 9.62 1.28 -7.17
C ILE A 206 10.84 2.20 -7.11
N THR A 207 11.47 2.28 -5.93
CA THR A 207 12.66 3.11 -5.68
C THR A 207 13.73 2.36 -4.90
N ALA A 208 14.90 2.98 -4.75
CA ALA A 208 15.90 2.57 -3.78
C ALA A 208 15.35 2.57 -2.34
N PRO A 209 15.74 1.60 -1.48
CA PRO A 209 15.27 1.51 -0.08
C PRO A 209 15.49 2.79 0.73
N GLU A 210 16.60 3.49 0.51
CA GLU A 210 17.06 4.67 1.24
C GLU A 210 16.09 5.84 1.10
N ILE A 211 15.38 5.91 -0.04
CA ILE A 211 14.48 7.03 -0.36
C ILE A 211 13.01 6.65 -0.29
N ARG A 212 12.64 5.35 -0.23
CA ARG A 212 11.27 4.87 -0.37
C ARG A 212 10.28 5.56 0.57
N ARG A 213 10.56 5.55 1.88
CA ARG A 213 9.69 6.15 2.90
C ARG A 213 9.52 7.66 2.71
N PHE A 214 10.59 8.35 2.35
CA PHE A 214 10.58 9.79 2.13
C PHE A 214 9.80 10.14 0.85
N THR A 215 10.00 9.37 -0.22
CA THR A 215 9.22 9.50 -1.45
C THR A 215 7.73 9.25 -1.18
N LYS A 216 7.38 8.22 -0.39
CA LYS A 216 5.98 7.97 -0.01
C LYS A 216 5.38 9.14 0.76
N GLN A 217 6.08 9.68 1.75
CA GLN A 217 5.62 10.82 2.56
C GLN A 217 5.34 12.06 1.70
N VAL A 218 6.21 12.36 0.73
CA VAL A 218 5.99 13.50 -0.18
C VAL A 218 4.80 13.21 -1.08
N LEU A 219 4.77 12.05 -1.74
CA LEU A 219 3.72 11.71 -2.71
C LEU A 219 2.35 11.54 -2.08
N GLU A 220 2.23 11.14 -0.81
CA GLU A 220 0.94 11.00 -0.12
C GLU A 220 0.12 12.29 -0.14
N ASN A 221 0.76 13.45 -0.12
CA ASN A 221 0.09 14.77 -0.16
C ASN A 221 -0.39 15.18 -1.56
N TYR A 222 0.19 14.60 -2.62
CA TYR A 222 -0.02 15.05 -4.00
C TYR A 222 -0.69 14.00 -4.89
N LEU A 223 -0.36 12.73 -4.66
CA LEU A 223 -0.77 11.55 -5.42
C LEU A 223 -1.09 10.39 -4.45
N PRO A 224 -2.14 10.51 -3.61
CA PRO A 224 -2.49 9.50 -2.61
C PRO A 224 -2.77 8.11 -3.19
N GLN A 225 -3.16 8.03 -4.47
CA GLN A 225 -3.38 6.79 -5.21
C GLN A 225 -2.09 6.04 -5.58
N TYR A 226 -0.92 6.69 -5.48
CA TYR A 226 0.38 6.05 -5.74
C TYR A 226 0.87 5.29 -4.52
N HIS A 227 1.19 4.02 -4.74
CA HIS A 227 1.93 3.19 -3.81
C HIS A 227 3.41 3.31 -4.09
N VAL A 228 4.24 3.20 -3.06
CA VAL A 228 5.70 3.27 -3.18
C VAL A 228 6.30 2.09 -2.43
N ILE A 229 7.02 1.25 -3.16
CA ILE A 229 7.76 0.11 -2.61
C ILE A 229 9.23 0.24 -2.94
N SER A 230 10.10 -0.43 -2.19
CA SER A 230 11.53 -0.46 -2.51
C SER A 230 11.88 -1.67 -3.37
N TYR A 231 13.02 -1.64 -4.07
CA TYR A 231 13.55 -2.84 -4.75
C TYR A 231 13.75 -4.02 -3.78
N ALA A 232 13.99 -3.76 -2.48
CA ALA A 232 14.13 -4.79 -1.46
C ALA A 232 12.79 -5.44 -1.04
N GLU A 233 11.66 -4.83 -1.40
CA GLU A 233 10.30 -5.34 -1.17
C GLU A 233 9.76 -6.14 -2.36
N VAL A 234 10.53 -6.27 -3.43
CA VAL A 234 10.19 -7.07 -4.61
C VAL A 234 10.73 -8.48 -4.43
N ASP A 235 9.83 -9.46 -4.51
CA ASP A 235 10.19 -10.87 -4.45
C ASP A 235 11.11 -11.24 -5.62
N LYS A 236 12.11 -12.10 -5.38
CA LYS A 236 13.15 -12.43 -6.36
C LYS A 236 12.59 -13.09 -7.62
N GLY A 237 11.45 -13.78 -7.51
CA GLY A 237 10.77 -14.43 -8.63
C GLY A 237 9.77 -13.53 -9.37
N ALA A 238 9.61 -12.26 -8.98
CA ALA A 238 8.61 -11.37 -9.56
C ALA A 238 8.95 -11.03 -11.02
N ASN A 239 7.96 -11.13 -11.91
CA ASN A 239 8.08 -10.67 -13.29
C ASN A 239 7.78 -9.17 -13.37
N LEU A 240 8.83 -8.35 -13.33
CA LEU A 240 8.72 -6.90 -13.37
C LEU A 240 8.40 -6.39 -14.78
N LYS A 241 7.40 -5.49 -14.87
CA LYS A 241 7.03 -4.79 -16.10
C LYS A 241 7.05 -3.29 -15.87
N VAL A 242 8.08 -2.63 -16.38
CA VAL A 242 8.20 -1.17 -16.27
C VAL A 242 7.28 -0.50 -17.28
N VAL A 243 6.31 0.28 -16.78
CA VAL A 243 5.33 1.02 -17.60
C VAL A 243 5.67 2.51 -17.72
N ALA A 244 6.62 3.00 -16.92
CA ALA A 244 7.14 4.35 -17.00
C ALA A 244 8.53 4.45 -16.37
N VAL A 245 9.39 5.29 -16.96
CA VAL A 245 10.68 5.69 -16.36
C VAL A 245 10.61 7.19 -16.08
N VAL A 246 10.83 7.58 -14.83
CA VAL A 246 10.84 8.98 -14.40
C VAL A 246 12.26 9.51 -14.50
N GLU A 247 12.51 10.29 -15.54
CA GLU A 247 13.79 10.97 -15.77
C GLU A 247 13.78 12.42 -15.29
N LYS A 248 14.84 13.21 -15.54
CA LYS A 248 14.88 14.65 -15.25
C LYS A 248 14.08 15.45 -16.28
#